data_AF-A0A923WX62-F1
#
_entry.id   AF-A0A923WX62-F1
#
_cell.length_a   1.000
_cell.length_b   1.000
_cell.length_c   1.000
_cell.angle_alpha   90.00
_cell.angle_beta   90.00
_cell.angle_gamma   90.00
#
_symmetry.space_group_name_H-M   'P 1'
#
loop_
_entity.id
_entity.type
_entity.pdbx_description
1 polymer ?
#
loop_
_entity_poly.entity_id
_entity_poly.type
_entity_poly.pdbx_seq_one_letter_code
_entity_poly.pdbx_strand_id
1 'polypeptide(L)'
;MDIGGQSNKANHISQPNGVPAFGMPTGGQVAPGPDQVVLQLHARLVEFIPDSEERSALLRVPVKVDAAWSEGRMLPVLRAQRKQLLAHVARLERAAAN
;
A
#
# COMPACT_ATOMS: atom_id res chain seq x y z
N MET A 1 -43.64 32.30 13.68
CA MET A 1 -42.92 32.39 12.39
C MET A 1 -41.46 32.23 12.72
N ASP A 2 -40.86 31.11 12.33
CA ASP A 2 -39.44 30.81 12.47
C ASP A 2 -38.82 30.83 11.07
N ILE A 3 -37.75 31.59 10.86
CA ILE A 3 -36.82 31.41 9.74
C ILE A 3 -35.41 31.78 10.20
N GLY A 4 -34.54 30.77 10.35
CA GLY A 4 -33.32 30.71 9.55
C GLY A 4 -32.01 31.10 10.23
N GLY A 5 -31.15 30.09 10.43
CA GLY A 5 -29.76 30.27 10.82
C GLY A 5 -28.89 29.03 10.60
N GLN A 6 -28.64 28.71 9.32
CA GLN A 6 -27.48 28.03 8.71
C GLN A 6 -26.61 27.10 9.60
N SER A 7 -26.66 25.79 9.36
CA SER A 7 -25.73 25.02 8.51
C SER A 7 -24.38 24.69 9.18
N ASN A 8 -24.28 23.49 9.76
CA ASN A 8 -23.01 22.79 9.90
C ASN A 8 -23.11 21.38 9.30
N LYS A 9 -22.37 21.19 8.21
CA LYS A 9 -22.13 19.93 7.53
C LYS A 9 -21.37 18.98 8.45
N ALA A 10 -21.94 17.82 8.74
CA ALA A 10 -21.19 16.64 9.17
C ALA A 10 -21.87 15.40 8.62
N ASN A 11 -21.44 14.95 7.43
CA ASN A 11 -21.79 13.63 6.92
C ASN A 11 -21.00 12.59 7.73
N HIS A 12 -21.65 12.02 8.74
CA HIS A 12 -21.12 10.89 9.50
C HIS A 12 -21.89 9.63 9.06
N ILE A 13 -21.28 8.85 8.15
CA ILE A 13 -21.82 7.57 7.70
C ILE A 13 -21.32 6.49 8.66
N SER A 14 -22.26 5.86 9.38
CA SER A 14 -22.04 4.72 10.27
C SER A 14 -21.90 3.41 9.51
N GLN A 15 -20.89 2.59 9.83
CA GLN A 15 -20.98 1.11 9.78
C GLN A 15 -20.08 0.46 10.85
N PRO A 16 -20.56 -0.54 11.62
CA PRO A 16 -19.75 -1.30 12.57
C PRO A 16 -19.45 -2.75 12.13
N ASN A 17 -18.16 -3.09 12.20
CA ASN A 17 -17.45 -4.35 12.49
C ASN A 17 -18.11 -5.76 12.52
N GLY A 18 -17.31 -6.74 12.07
CA GLY A 18 -17.07 -8.04 12.73
C GLY A 18 -16.15 -8.93 11.87
N VAL A 19 -15.09 -9.62 12.31
CA VAL A 19 -14.44 -9.94 13.61
C VAL A 19 -13.01 -10.53 13.30
N PRO A 20 -12.09 -10.79 14.27
CA PRO A 20 -10.68 -10.32 14.22
C PRO A 20 -9.58 -11.40 14.37
N ALA A 21 -8.31 -11.01 14.19
CA ALA A 21 -7.10 -11.51 14.88
C ALA A 21 -5.84 -10.72 14.42
N PHE A 22 -4.95 -10.13 15.23
CA PHE A 22 -4.88 -9.80 16.65
C PHE A 22 -3.95 -8.58 16.77
N GLY A 23 -4.38 -7.56 17.51
CA GLY A 23 -3.62 -6.33 17.80
C GLY A 23 -4.50 -5.08 17.71
N MET A 24 -5.27 -4.76 18.76
CA MET A 24 -6.12 -3.56 18.89
C MET A 24 -5.64 -2.73 20.09
N PRO A 25 -5.85 -1.39 20.15
CA PRO A 25 -7.10 -0.71 19.80
C PRO A 25 -6.86 0.51 18.86
N THR A 26 -7.72 1.04 17.99
CA THR A 26 -9.08 1.57 18.16
C THR A 26 -9.48 2.18 16.79
N GLY A 27 -10.72 2.03 16.31
CA GLY A 27 -11.34 2.96 15.35
C GLY A 27 -10.91 2.89 13.87
N GLY A 28 -11.69 2.16 13.06
CA GLY A 28 -11.65 2.23 11.60
C GLY A 28 -10.51 1.44 10.96
N GLN A 29 -10.72 0.15 10.69
CA GLN A 29 -9.94 -0.52 9.65
C GLN A 29 -10.32 0.09 8.31
N VAL A 30 -9.71 1.24 8.01
CA VAL A 30 -9.57 1.72 6.64
C VAL A 30 -8.83 0.62 5.90
N ALA A 31 -9.46 0.05 4.86
CA ALA A 31 -8.77 -0.82 3.93
C ALA A 31 -7.42 -0.16 3.57
N PRO A 32 -6.32 -0.93 3.55
CA PRO A 32 -5.01 -0.34 3.31
C PRO A 32 -5.08 0.51 2.05
N GLY A 33 -4.71 1.77 2.20
CA GLY A 33 -4.75 2.73 1.11
C GLY A 33 -3.96 2.18 -0.09
N PRO A 34 -4.27 2.63 -1.32
CA PRO A 34 -3.58 2.14 -2.51
C PRO A 34 -2.05 2.26 -2.42
N ASP A 35 -1.56 3.27 -1.70
CA ASP A 35 -0.13 3.46 -1.41
C ASP A 35 0.44 2.42 -0.45
N GLN A 36 -0.32 2.05 0.58
CA GLN A 36 0.11 1.08 1.56
C GLN A 36 0.25 -0.32 0.95
N VAL A 37 -0.65 -0.67 0.02
CA VAL A 37 -0.58 -1.94 -0.71
C VAL A 37 0.68 -2.02 -1.59
N VAL A 38 1.02 -0.96 -2.32
CA VAL A 38 2.20 -1.00 -3.20
C VAL A 38 3.52 -0.93 -2.42
N LEU A 39 3.53 -0.27 -1.27
CA LEU A 39 4.66 -0.29 -0.34
C LEU A 39 4.87 -1.68 0.26
N GLN A 40 3.80 -2.39 0.63
CA GLN A 40 3.92 -3.78 1.10
C GLN A 40 4.45 -4.71 0.00
N LEU A 41 3.98 -4.56 -1.24
CA LEU A 41 4.50 -5.34 -2.37
C LEU A 41 5.99 -5.05 -2.63
N HIS A 42 6.40 -3.78 -2.52
CA HIS A 42 7.81 -3.41 -2.65
C HIS A 42 8.66 -3.98 -1.51
N ALA A 43 8.21 -3.85 -0.27
CA ALA A 43 8.89 -4.43 0.90
C ALA A 43 9.05 -5.95 0.75
N ARG A 44 8.01 -6.65 0.28
CA ARG A 44 8.08 -8.09 0.01
C ARG A 44 9.11 -8.42 -1.06
N LEU A 45 9.21 -7.60 -2.10
CA LEU A 45 10.25 -7.77 -3.11
C LEU A 45 11.66 -7.55 -2.54
N VAL A 46 11.83 -6.59 -1.64
CA VAL A 46 13.09 -6.34 -0.91
C VAL A 46 13.48 -7.53 -0.04
N GLU A 47 12.53 -8.21 0.59
CA GLU A 47 12.79 -9.43 1.36
C GLU A 47 13.34 -10.57 0.48
N PHE A 48 12.84 -10.73 -0.74
CA PHE A 48 13.32 -11.76 -1.67
C PHE A 48 14.62 -11.36 -2.37
N ILE A 49 14.76 -10.08 -2.72
CA ILE A 49 15.89 -9.54 -3.46
C ILE A 49 16.40 -8.30 -2.70
N PRO A 50 17.29 -8.47 -1.71
CA PRO A 50 17.80 -7.35 -0.92
C PRO A 50 18.71 -6.42 -1.73
N ASP A 51 19.32 -6.93 -2.81
CA ASP A 51 20.15 -6.13 -3.70
C ASP A 51 19.32 -5.13 -4.51
N SER A 52 19.70 -3.85 -4.43
CA SER A 52 18.94 -2.77 -5.06
C SER A 52 19.20 -2.66 -6.55
N GLU A 53 20.37 -3.08 -7.04
CA GLU A 53 20.66 -3.10 -8.47
C GLU A 53 19.83 -4.19 -9.15
N GLU A 54 19.78 -5.38 -8.56
CA GLU A 54 18.99 -6.51 -9.07
C GLU A 54 17.49 -6.20 -9.09
N ARG A 55 16.93 -5.63 -8.00
CA ARG A 55 15.53 -5.17 -8.01
C ARG A 55 15.26 -4.11 -9.06
N SER A 56 16.14 -3.13 -9.18
CA SER A 56 15.98 -2.04 -10.13
C SER A 56 15.99 -2.55 -11.58
N ALA A 57 16.83 -3.55 -11.89
CA ALA A 57 16.87 -4.23 -13.17
C ALA A 57 15.59 -5.04 -13.42
N LEU A 58 15.10 -5.77 -12.41
CA LEU A 58 13.85 -6.54 -12.49
C LEU A 58 12.65 -5.64 -12.79
N LEU A 59 12.55 -4.50 -12.09
CA LEU A 59 11.48 -3.52 -12.22
C LEU A 59 11.70 -2.52 -13.37
N ARG A 60 12.84 -2.59 -14.06
CA ARG A 60 13.25 -1.66 -15.14
C ARG A 60 13.17 -0.20 -14.74
N VAL A 61 13.54 0.11 -13.50
CA VAL A 61 13.62 1.47 -12.97
C VAL A 61 15.05 1.80 -12.54
N PRO A 62 15.45 3.07 -12.49
CA PRO A 62 16.73 3.45 -11.92
C PRO A 62 16.82 3.10 -10.43
N VAL A 63 17.99 2.70 -9.93
CA VAL A 63 18.26 2.39 -8.50
C VAL A 63 17.78 3.53 -7.58
N LYS A 64 17.99 4.79 -7.98
CA LYS A 64 17.53 5.96 -7.21
C LYS A 64 16.00 6.01 -7.02
N VAL A 65 15.24 5.46 -7.95
CA VAL A 65 13.76 5.41 -7.89
C VAL A 65 13.33 4.29 -6.95
N ASP A 66 13.98 3.13 -7.04
CA ASP A 66 13.75 2.02 -6.12
C ASP A 66 14.06 2.40 -4.66
N ALA A 67 15.20 3.06 -4.40
CA ALA A 67 15.54 3.57 -3.08
C ALA A 67 14.54 4.62 -2.56
N ALA A 68 14.05 5.50 -3.45
CA ALA A 68 13.03 6.48 -3.09
C ALA A 68 11.71 5.83 -2.62
N TRP A 69 11.36 4.65 -3.14
CA TRP A 69 10.16 3.93 -2.73
C TRP A 69 10.25 3.37 -1.31
N SER A 70 11.42 2.89 -0.88
CA SER A 70 11.65 2.46 0.50
C SER A 70 11.44 3.60 1.51
N GLU A 71 11.63 4.84 1.09
CA GLU A 71 11.38 6.04 1.90
C GLU A 71 9.96 6.60 1.74
N GLY A 72 9.08 5.92 1.00
CA GLY A 72 7.72 6.41 0.73
C GLY A 72 7.67 7.60 -0.22
N ARG A 73 8.74 7.89 -0.97
CA ARG A 73 8.79 8.92 -2.01
C ARG A 73 8.41 8.33 -3.36
N MET A 74 8.04 9.16 -4.33
CA MET A 74 7.68 8.73 -5.70
C MET A 74 6.56 7.66 -5.80
N LEU A 75 5.63 7.65 -4.83
CA LEU A 75 4.50 6.71 -4.78
C LEU A 75 3.62 6.67 -6.04
N PRO A 76 3.37 7.77 -6.79
CA PRO A 76 2.65 7.68 -8.05
C PRO A 76 3.30 6.75 -9.07
N VAL A 77 4.65 6.73 -9.11
CA VAL A 77 5.41 5.85 -10.01
C VAL A 77 5.34 4.40 -9.50
N LEU A 78 5.47 4.19 -8.20
CA LEU A 78 5.31 2.88 -7.58
C LEU A 78 3.91 2.29 -7.84
N ARG A 79 2.86 3.12 -7.76
CA ARG A 79 1.48 2.75 -8.09
C ARG A 79 1.33 2.32 -9.54
N ALA A 80 1.97 3.01 -10.48
CA ALA A 80 1.95 2.61 -11.90
C ALA A 80 2.58 1.22 -12.10
N GLN A 81 3.55 0.85 -11.25
CA GLN A 81 4.23 -0.46 -11.28
C GLN A 81 3.51 -1.56 -10.50
N ARG A 82 2.36 -1.29 -9.87
CA ARG A 82 1.63 -2.25 -9.02
C ARG A 82 1.43 -3.62 -9.67
N LYS A 83 1.04 -3.66 -10.95
CA LYS A 83 0.78 -4.92 -11.67
C LYS A 83 2.06 -5.74 -11.85
N GLN A 84 3.18 -5.08 -12.15
CA GLN A 84 4.48 -5.74 -12.29
C GLN A 84 4.97 -6.25 -10.92
N LEU A 85 4.90 -5.41 -9.88
CA LEU A 85 5.25 -5.79 -8.51
C LEU A 85 4.50 -7.04 -8.06
N LEU A 86 3.18 -7.07 -8.25
CA LEU A 86 2.35 -8.20 -7.88
C LEU A 86 2.76 -9.48 -8.64
N ALA A 87 3.04 -9.38 -9.94
CA ALA A 87 3.47 -10.53 -10.74
C ALA A 87 4.84 -11.07 -10.29
N HIS A 88 5.79 -10.18 -9.99
CA HIS A 88 7.12 -10.58 -9.51
C HIS A 88 7.07 -11.21 -8.12
N VAL A 89 6.36 -10.59 -7.18
CA VAL A 89 6.18 -11.13 -5.83
C VAL A 89 5.50 -12.50 -5.88
N ALA A 90 4.39 -12.65 -6.62
CA ALA A 90 3.70 -13.93 -6.75
C ALA A 90 4.59 -15.03 -7.37
N ARG A 91 5.44 -14.67 -8.34
CA ARG A 91 6.40 -15.61 -8.93
C ARG A 91 7.45 -16.07 -7.91
N LEU A 92 7.99 -15.15 -7.12
CA LEU A 92 9.01 -15.43 -6.12
C LEU A 92 8.44 -16.25 -4.96
N GLU A 93 7.24 -15.94 -4.49
CA GLU A 93 6.53 -16.72 -3.47
C GLU A 93 6.28 -18.16 -3.93
N ARG A 94 5.89 -18.34 -5.20
CA ARG A 94 5.72 -19.69 -5.76
C ARG A 94 7.04 -20.46 -5.88
N ALA A 95 8.14 -19.77 -6.19
CA ALA A 95 9.46 -20.39 -6.25
C ALA A 95 9.99 -20.76 -4.85
N ALA A 96 9.66 -19.98 -3.83
CA ALA A 96 10.06 -20.25 -2.44
C ALA A 96 9.21 -21.35 -1.76
N ALA A 97 8.03 -21.66 -2.29
CA ALA A 97 7.13 -22.69 -1.76
C ALA A 97 7.40 -24.11 -2.30
N ASN A 98 8.42 -24.28 -3.13
CA ASN A 98 8.74 -25.51 -3.86
C ASN A 98 10.18 -25.93 -3.57
#